data_AF-A0A960P292-F1
#
_entry.id   AF-A0A960P292-F1
#
_cell.length_a   1.000
_cell.length_b   1.000
_cell.length_c   1.000
_cell.angle_alpha   90.00
_cell.angle_beta   90.00
_cell.angle_gamma   90.00
#
_symmetry.space_group_name_H-M   'P 1'
#
loop_
_entity.id
_entity.type
_entity.pdbx_description
1 polymer ?
#
loop_
_entity_poly.entity_id
_entity_poly.type
_entity_poly.pdbx_seq_one_letter_code
_entity_poly.pdbx_strand_id
1 'polypeptide(L)' 'MPFLLAGVGGDPELNLPDGIHPNPEGQKIVARHVADALEPMLASAAAGG' A
#
# COMPACT_ATOMS: atom_id res chain seq x y z
N MET A 1 8.28 -7.70 -0.09
CA MET A 1 7.40 -6.52 -0.25
C MET A 1 8.19 -5.29 0.18
N PRO A 2 8.23 -4.21 -0.63
CA PRO A 2 8.78 -2.93 -0.17
C PRO A 2 8.04 -2.44 1.08
N PHE A 3 8.63 -1.51 1.81
CA PHE A 3 7.99 -0.90 2.98
C PHE A 3 6.57 -0.39 2.65
N LEU A 4 5.58 -0.71 3.50
CA LEU A 4 4.16 -0.47 3.23
C LEU A 4 3.86 1.00 2.87
N LEU A 5 4.51 1.93 3.57
CA LEU A 5 4.34 3.37 3.40
C LEU A 5 5.45 4.00 2.53
N ALA A 6 6.16 3.22 1.71
CA ALA A 6 7.20 3.75 0.83
C ALA A 6 6.63 4.85 -0.07
N GLY A 7 7.21 6.06 -0.03
CA GLY A 7 6.72 7.21 -0.79
C GLY A 7 5.37 7.79 -0.32
N VAL A 8 4.89 7.40 0.87
CA VAL A 8 3.66 7.95 1.49
C VAL A 8 3.97 8.48 2.89
N GLY A 9 4.60 7.66 3.73
CA GLY A 9 4.80 8.00 5.14
C GLY A 9 5.65 9.25 5.33
N GLY A 10 5.08 10.26 6.00
CA GLY A 10 5.75 11.52 6.31
C GLY A 10 5.65 12.57 5.19
N ASP A 11 5.02 12.25 4.06
CA ASP A 11 4.73 13.22 3.01
C ASP A 11 3.48 14.05 3.38
N PRO A 12 3.59 15.38 3.59
CA PRO A 12 2.47 16.23 3.96
C PRO A 12 1.33 16.26 2.91
N GLU A 13 1.61 15.98 1.64
CA GLU A 13 0.59 15.93 0.58
C GLU A 13 -0.20 14.62 0.60
N LEU A 14 0.36 13.56 1.20
CA LEU A 14 -0.23 12.22 1.25
C LEU A 14 -0.63 11.79 2.67
N ASN A 15 -0.32 12.59 3.69
CA ASN A 15 -0.68 12.35 5.09
C ASN A 15 -1.77 13.31 5.60
N LEU A 16 -2.43 12.91 6.69
CA LEU A 16 -3.29 13.75 7.50
C LEU A 16 -2.45 14.76 8.31
N PRO A 17 -3.05 15.81 8.90
CA PRO A 17 -2.34 16.81 9.70
C PRO A 17 -1.57 16.26 10.91
N ASP A 18 -1.87 15.02 11.33
CA ASP A 18 -1.11 14.34 12.38
C ASP A 18 0.28 13.85 11.94
N GLY A 19 0.57 13.91 10.64
CA GLY A 19 1.86 13.54 10.05
C GLY A 19 2.14 12.04 9.98
N ILE A 20 1.26 11.17 10.47
CA ILE A 20 1.51 9.71 10.54
C ILE A 20 0.48 8.86 9.81
N HIS A 21 -0.75 9.34 9.65
CA HIS A 21 -1.79 8.61 8.93
C HIS A 21 -1.89 9.08 7.47
N PRO A 22 -1.97 8.18 6.48
CA PRO A 22 -2.24 8.57 5.10
C PRO A 22 -3.64 9.18 4.93
N ASN A 23 -3.74 10.21 4.10
CA ASN A 23 -5.00 10.79 3.63
C ASN A 23 -5.63 9.92 2.50
N PRO A 24 -6.80 10.28 1.93
CA PRO A 24 -7.44 9.46 0.92
C PRO A 24 -6.59 9.16 -0.32
N GLU A 25 -5.67 10.04 -0.71
CA GLU A 25 -4.76 9.80 -1.83
C GLU A 25 -3.60 8.87 -1.42
N GLY A 26 -3.00 9.11 -0.25
CA GLY A 26 -1.99 8.23 0.32
C GLY A 26 -2.51 6.80 0.53
N GLN A 27 -3.77 6.64 0.92
CA GLN A 27 -4.41 5.33 1.08
C GLN A 27 -4.53 4.56 -0.24
N LYS A 28 -4.77 5.22 -1.38
CA LYS A 28 -4.81 4.55 -2.70
C LYS A 28 -3.45 3.97 -3.07
N ILE A 29 -2.36 4.68 -2.75
CA ILE A 29 -0.99 4.23 -3.00
C ILE A 29 -0.67 3.03 -2.09
N VAL A 30 -1.00 3.12 -0.80
CA VAL A 30 -0.84 1.99 0.14
C VAL A 30 -1.64 0.76 -0.31
N ALA A 31 -2.88 0.94 -0.76
CA ALA A 31 -3.69 -0.15 -1.29
C ALA A 31 -3.05 -0.80 -2.52
N ARG A 32 -2.44 -0.02 -3.42
CA ARG A 32 -1.69 -0.56 -4.55
C ARG A 32 -0.47 -1.37 -4.12
N HIS A 33 0.32 -0.89 -3.15
CA HIS A 33 1.43 -1.69 -2.61
C HIS A 33 0.95 -3.05 -2.08
N VAL A 34 -0.17 -3.06 -1.33
CA VAL A 34 -0.77 -4.30 -0.82
C VAL A 34 -1.22 -5.21 -1.95
N ALA A 35 -1.91 -4.67 -2.96
CA ALA A 35 -2.35 -5.43 -4.12
C ALA A 35 -1.17 -6.07 -4.86
N ASP A 36 -0.15 -5.28 -5.20
CA ASP A 36 1.05 -5.75 -5.91
C ASP A 36 1.77 -6.89 -5.16
N ALA A 37 1.71 -6.89 -3.83
CA ALA A 37 2.28 -7.95 -3.01
C ALA A 37 1.41 -9.21 -2.92
N LEU A 38 0.08 -9.04 -2.91
CA LEU A 38 -0.87 -10.15 -2.79
C LEU A 38 -1.15 -10.85 -4.12
N GLU A 39 -1.19 -10.12 -5.24
CA GLU A 39 -1.49 -10.65 -6.57
C GLU A 39 -0.73 -11.94 -6.93
N PRO A 40 0.61 -12.02 -6.83
CA PRO A 40 1.34 -13.25 -7.15
C PRO A 40 1.01 -14.40 -6.18
N MET A 41 0.72 -14.10 -4.91
CA MET A 41 0.35 -15.10 -3.91
C MET A 41 -1.02 -15.69 -4.22
N LEU A 42 -1.98 -14.83 -4.60
CA LEU A 42 -3.32 -15.24 -5.00
C LEU A 42 -3.29 -16.05 -6.31
N ALA A 43 -2.47 -15.63 -7.29
CA ALA A 43 -2.27 -16.39 -8.53
C ALA A 43 -1.68 -17.78 -8.26
N SER A 44 -0.68 -17.87 -7.37
CA SER A 44 -0.10 -19.16 -6.96
C SER A 44 -1.10 -20.04 -6.21
N ALA A 45 -1.93 -19.46 -5.33
CA ALA A 45 -2.94 -20.21 -4.60
C ALA A 45 -4.03 -20.75 -5.53
N ALA A 46 -4.42 -19.99 -6.56
CA ALA A 46 -5.41 -20.40 -7.54
C ALA A 46 -4.88 -21.51 -8.50
N ALA A 47 -3.58 -21.53 -8.77
CA ALA A 47 -2.95 -22.52 -9.64
C ALA A 47 -2.64 -23.87 -8.94
N GLY A 48 -2.81 -23.95 -7.61
CA GLY A 48 -2.52 -25.13 -6.80
C GLY A 48 -3.74 -26.01 -6.47
N GLY A 49 -4.85 -25.86 -7.19
CA GLY A 49 -6.10 -26.62 -7.02
C GLY A 49 -6.31 -27.68 -8.09
#